data_AF-E7QRH6-F1
#
_entry.id   AF-E7QRH6-F1
#
_cell.length_a   1.000
_cell.length_b   1.000
_cell.length_c   1.000
_cell.angle_alpha   90.00
_cell.angle_beta   90.00
_cell.angle_gamma   90.00
#
_symmetry.space_group_name_H-M   'P 1'
#
loop_
_entity.id
_entity.type
_entity.pdbx_description
1 polymer ?
#
loop_
_entity_poly.entity_id
_entity_poly.type
_entity_poly.pdbx_seq_one_letter_code
_entity_poly.pdbx_strand_id
1 'polypeptide(L)' 'MAESVFDKETLLDLTVNIIPLGILAFFLILFVGFSAWGGSTLVGAVSLGLVIVPFALLALLTYIAALKIEATGGT' A
#
# COMPACT_ATOMS: atom_id res chain seq x y z
N MET A 1 -7.31 29.69 15.40
CA MET A 1 -7.43 29.12 14.04
C MET A 1 -6.51 27.92 13.97
N ALA A 2 -6.86 26.78 14.57
CA ALA A 2 -5.93 25.67 14.79
C ALA A 2 -6.54 24.27 14.49
N GLU A 3 -7.64 24.22 13.73
CA GLU A 3 -8.47 23.01 13.54
C GLU A 3 -8.45 22.52 12.08
N SER A 4 -7.34 22.62 11.33
CA SER A 4 -7.40 22.13 9.94
C SER A 4 -6.11 21.78 9.23
N VAL A 5 -4.93 22.09 9.77
CA VAL A 5 -3.67 21.79 9.07
C VAL A 5 -3.19 20.39 9.40
N PHE A 6 -3.29 19.97 10.67
CA PHE A 6 -2.87 18.64 11.11
C PHE A 6 -3.71 17.52 10.49
N ASP A 7 -5.03 17.70 10.39
CA ASP A 7 -5.89 16.71 9.72
C ASP A 7 -5.66 16.61 8.22
N LYS A 8 -5.41 17.74 7.52
CA LYS A 8 -5.27 17.73 6.06
C LYS A 8 -3.97 17.08 5.61
N GLU A 9 -2.85 17.42 6.24
CA GLU A 9 -1.54 16.83 5.91
C GLU A 9 -1.53 15.34 6.27
N THR A 10 -2.10 14.97 7.42
CA THR A 10 -2.20 13.58 7.85
C THR A 10 -3.10 12.75 6.92
N LEU A 11 -4.26 13.28 6.54
CA LEU A 11 -5.14 12.64 5.57
C LEU A 11 -4.49 12.58 4.19
N LEU A 12 -3.69 13.58 3.81
CA LEU A 12 -2.95 13.58 2.55
C LEU A 12 -1.90 12.46 2.55
N ASP A 13 -1.10 12.34 3.61
CA ASP A 13 -0.07 11.30 3.74
C ASP A 13 -0.67 9.88 3.69
N LEU A 14 -1.76 9.65 4.42
CA LEU A 14 -2.48 8.37 4.38
C LEU A 14 -3.07 8.09 3.01
N THR A 15 -3.70 9.09 2.37
CA THR A 15 -4.30 8.92 1.04
C THR A 15 -3.24 8.65 -0.03
N VAL A 16 -2.12 9.36 0.00
CA VAL A 16 -0.99 9.17 -0.93
C VAL A 16 -0.40 7.77 -0.81
N ASN A 17 -0.46 7.12 0.35
CA ASN A 17 0.01 5.75 0.57
C ASN A 17 -1.06 4.68 0.23
N ILE A 18 -2.34 4.97 0.49
CA ILE A 18 -3.47 4.08 0.18
C ILE A 18 -3.66 3.92 -1.34
N ILE A 19 -3.45 4.97 -2.14
CA ILE A 19 -3.62 4.89 -3.60
C ILE A 19 -2.68 3.82 -4.22
N PRO A 20 -1.35 3.87 -4.01
CA PRO A 20 -0.44 2.80 -4.43
C PRO A 20 -0.84 1.42 -3.93
N LEU A 21 -1.26 1.30 -2.67
CA LEU A 21 -1.74 0.04 -2.09
C LEU A 21 -2.94 -0.53 -2.87
N GLY A 22 -3.92 0.31 -3.20
CA GLY A 22 -5.09 -0.08 -3.98
C GLY A 22 -4.72 -0.56 -5.39
N ILE A 23 -3.81 0.16 -6.07
CA ILE A 23 -3.32 -0.24 -7.39
C ILE A 23 -2.60 -1.59 -7.33
N LEU A 24 -1.71 -1.78 -6.35
CA LEU A 24 -0.98 -3.04 -6.16
C LEU A 24 -1.93 -4.19 -5.80
N ALA A 25 -2.93 -3.97 -4.94
CA ALA A 25 -3.95 -4.97 -4.63
C ALA A 25 -4.74 -5.39 -5.88
N PHE A 26 -5.14 -4.42 -6.71
CA PHE A 26 -5.82 -4.69 -7.97
C PHE A 26 -4.97 -5.57 -8.90
N PHE A 27 -3.71 -5.20 -9.12
CA PHE A 27 -2.82 -6.01 -9.94
C PHE A 27 -2.55 -7.38 -9.32
N LEU A 28 -2.39 -7.48 -8.00
CA LEU A 28 -2.21 -8.77 -7.32
C LEU A 28 -3.39 -9.71 -7.60
N ILE A 29 -4.63 -9.21 -7.51
CA ILE A 29 -5.83 -9.98 -7.82
C ILE A 29 -5.82 -10.42 -9.29
N LEU A 30 -5.48 -9.52 -10.22
CA LEU A 30 -5.35 -9.87 -11.64
C LEU A 30 -4.27 -10.92 -11.88
N PHE A 31 -3.13 -10.83 -11.20
CA PHE A 31 -2.02 -11.79 -11.33
C PHE A 31 -2.38 -13.18 -10.80
N VAL A 32 -3.14 -13.25 -9.71
CA VAL A 32 -3.60 -14.52 -9.15
C VAL A 32 -4.74 -15.13 -9.99
N GLY A 33 -5.67 -14.30 -10.49
CA GLY A 33 -6.84 -14.75 -11.24
C GLY A 33 -6.60 -15.00 -12.73
N PHE A 34 -5.64 -14.30 -13.35
CA PHE A 34 -5.35 -14.37 -14.78
C PHE A 34 -3.85 -14.60 -15.01
N SER A 35 -3.50 -15.82 -15.38
CA SER A 35 -2.12 -16.17 -15.79
C SER A 35 -1.90 -15.80 -17.26
N ALA A 36 -1.38 -14.59 -17.54
CA ALA A 36 -1.10 -14.14 -18.90
C ALA A 36 0.32 -14.50 -19.40
N TRP A 37 1.19 -15.01 -18.53
CA TRP A 37 2.63 -15.20 -18.75
C TRP A 37 2.97 -16.66 -19.07
N GLY A 38 2.54 -17.15 -20.23
CA GLY A 38 3.21 -18.22 -21.01
C GLY A 38 3.62 -19.54 -20.30
N GLY A 39 3.10 -19.85 -19.11
CA GLY A 39 3.36 -21.11 -18.38
C GLY A 39 4.72 -21.23 -17.67
N SER A 40 5.61 -20.22 -17.72
CA SER A 40 6.89 -20.30 -17.00
C SER A 40 6.71 -19.97 -15.51
N THR A 41 6.87 -20.97 -14.65
CA THR A 41 6.74 -20.84 -13.18
C THR A 41 7.68 -19.79 -12.60
N LEU A 42 8.90 -19.68 -13.13
CA LEU A 42 9.88 -18.72 -12.64
C LEU A 42 9.48 -17.28 -12.98
N VAL A 43 8.96 -17.04 -14.19
CA VAL A 43 8.46 -15.72 -14.60
C VAL A 43 7.27 -15.32 -13.74
N GLY A 44 6.31 -16.22 -13.55
CA GLY A 44 5.14 -15.97 -12.69
C GLY A 44 5.54 -15.65 -11.24
N ALA A 45 6.48 -16.42 -10.67
CA ALA A 45 6.95 -16.21 -9.30
C ALA A 45 7.66 -14.86 -9.13
N VAL A 46 8.51 -14.47 -10.08
CA VAL A 46 9.20 -13.17 -10.04
C VAL A 46 8.20 -12.02 -10.19
N SER A 47 7.25 -12.12 -11.13
CA SER A 47 6.23 -11.09 -11.30
C SER A 47 5.35 -10.92 -10.06
N LEU A 48 4.94 -12.03 -9.42
CA LEU A 48 4.21 -11.99 -8.15
C LEU A 48 5.07 -11.39 -7.02
N GLY A 49 6.35 -11.75 -6.95
CA GLY A 49 7.29 -11.16 -5.98
C GLY A 49 7.42 -9.65 -6.14
N LEU A 50 7.51 -9.16 -7.38
CA LEU A 50 7.58 -7.72 -7.70
C LEU A 50 6.32 -6.94 -7.32
N VAL A 51 5.18 -7.60 -7.13
CA VAL A 51 3.93 -6.97 -6.67
C VAL A 51 3.75 -7.13 -5.16
N ILE A 52 3.95 -8.34 -4.64
CA ILE A 52 3.74 -8.67 -3.21
C ILE A 52 4.73 -7.93 -2.33
N VAL A 53 6.01 -7.85 -2.71
CA VAL A 53 7.04 -7.21 -1.89
C VAL A 53 6.74 -5.73 -1.66
N PRO A 54 6.56 -4.87 -2.69
CA PRO A 54 6.20 -3.47 -2.46
C PRO A 54 4.84 -3.33 -1.79
N PHE A 55 3.87 -4.20 -2.07
CA PHE A 55 2.57 -4.17 -1.39
C PHE A 55 2.72 -4.36 0.12
N ALA A 56 3.45 -5.40 0.55
CA ALA A 56 3.66 -5.69 1.96
C ALA A 56 4.47 -4.59 2.67
N LEU A 57 5.52 -4.08 2.03
CA LEU A 57 6.33 -2.99 2.59
C LEU A 57 5.52 -1.70 2.73
N LEU A 58 4.74 -1.31 1.71
CA LEU A 58 3.89 -0.13 1.79
C LEU A 58 2.76 -0.29 2.79
N ALA A 59 2.14 -1.47 2.88
CA ALA A 59 1.15 -1.78 3.91
C ALA A 59 1.74 -1.60 5.32
N LEU A 60 2.94 -2.16 5.56
CA LEU A 60 3.63 -2.03 6.83
C LEU A 60 3.96 -0.57 7.16
N LEU A 61 4.51 0.18 6.21
CA LEU A 61 4.86 1.59 6.42
C LEU A 61 3.61 2.44 6.66
N THR A 62 2.53 2.21 5.92
CA THR A 62 1.23 2.89 6.10
C THR A 62 0.66 2.62 7.48
N TYR A 63 0.72 1.37 7.94
CA TYR A 63 0.27 0.99 9.28
C TYR A 63 1.09 1.65 10.38
N ILE A 64 2.43 1.66 10.25
CA ILE A 64 3.31 2.33 11.21
C ILE A 64 3.04 3.84 11.23
N ALA A 65 2.79 4.46 10.07
CA ALA A 65 2.43 5.87 9.98
C ALA A 65 1.11 6.14 10.72
N ALA A 66 0.06 5.36 10.48
CA ALA A 66 -1.23 5.47 11.18
C ALA A 66 -1.08 5.37 12.71
N LEU A 67 -0.31 4.38 13.18
CA LEU A 67 -0.05 4.18 14.61
C LEU A 67 0.66 5.38 15.24
N LYS A 68 1.64 5.97 14.53
CA LYS A 68 2.37 7.15 14.99
C LYS A 68 1.46 8.38 15.11
N ILE A 69 0.52 8.54 14.19
CA ILE A 69 -0.48 9.61 14.21
C ILE A 69 -1.38 9.46 15.44
N GLU A 70 -1.94 8.27 15.69
CA GLU A 70 -2.79 8.00 16.86
C GLU A 70 -2.05 8.27 18.18
N ALA A 71 -0.79 7.87 18.27
CA ALA A 71 0.04 8.12 19.44
C ALA A 71 0.36 9.61 19.68
N THR A 72 0.40 10.43 18.61
CA THR A 72 0.72 11.86 18.70
C THR A 72 -0.52 12.73 18.92
N GLY A 73 -1.71 12.28 18.48
CA GLY A 73 -2.98 12.99 18.70
C GLY A 73 -3.62 12.78 20.08
N GLY A 74 -2.98 12.00 20.97
CA GLY A 74 -3.50 11.61 22.28
C GLY A 74 -2.98 12.41 23.49
N THR A 75 -2.34 13.57 23.29
CA THR A 75 -1.85 14.48 24.36
C THR A 75 -2.28 15.91 24.06
#